data_AF-A0A965D713-F1
#
_entry.id   AF-A0A965D713-F1
#
_cell.length_a   1.000
_cell.length_b   1.000
_cell.length_c   1.000
_cell.angle_alpha   90.00
_cell.angle_beta   90.00
_cell.angle_gamma   90.00
#
_symmetry.space_group_name_H-M   'P 1'
#
loop_
_entity.id
_entity.type
_entity.pdbx_description
1 polymer ?
#
loop_
_entity_poly.entity_id
_entity_poly.type
_entity_poly.pdbx_seq_one_letter_code
_entity_poly.pdbx_strand_id
1 'polypeptide(L)' 'MTYKTAHWAPELPLPRYADRKTLAAIITHHYFPVSHRTIQTWPLTVRRPNRAAVYDVAEAMEFAEQKLTDATCYKQGGHW' A
#
# COMPACT_ATOMS: atom_id res chain seq x y z
N MET A 1 -13.56 3.63 -19.62
CA MET A 1 -14.01 4.08 -18.29
C MET A 1 -12.81 4.13 -17.36
N THR A 2 -12.26 5.31 -17.17
CA THR A 2 -11.17 5.58 -16.21
C THR A 2 -11.80 5.74 -14.83
N TYR A 3 -11.69 4.72 -13.98
CA TYR A 3 -12.06 4.86 -12.57
C TYR A 3 -11.18 5.97 -11.97
N LYS A 4 -11.84 7.01 -11.46
CA LYS A 4 -11.23 8.24 -10.96
C LYS A 4 -10.21 7.88 -9.87
N THR A 5 -8.97 8.32 -10.07
CA THR A 5 -7.84 8.16 -9.16
C THR A 5 -8.23 8.47 -7.71
N ALA A 6 -7.99 7.51 -6.82
CA ALA A 6 -7.89 7.60 -5.35
C ALA A 6 -8.58 8.80 -4.67
N HIS A 7 -9.75 8.56 -4.07
CA HIS A 7 -10.48 9.53 -3.25
C HIS A 7 -10.15 9.41 -1.75
N TRP A 8 -9.13 8.63 -1.38
CA TRP A 8 -8.75 8.43 0.01
C TRP A 8 -7.80 9.54 0.47
N ALA A 9 -8.05 10.04 1.67
CA ALA A 9 -7.25 11.03 2.38
C ALA A 9 -7.08 10.55 3.83
N PRO A 10 -6.01 10.98 4.56
CA PRO A 10 -5.73 10.52 5.92
C PRO A 10 -6.87 10.69 6.92
N GLU A 11 -7.70 11.71 6.74
CA GLU A 11 -8.88 12.00 7.56
C GLU A 11 -10.08 11.08 7.29
N LEU A 12 -10.03 10.24 6.25
CA LEU A 12 -11.11 9.32 5.88
C LEU A 12 -10.83 7.91 6.41
N PRO A 13 -11.89 7.17 6.82
CA PRO A 13 -11.73 5.79 7.25
C PRO A 13 -11.13 4.92 6.14
N LEU A 14 -10.35 3.90 6.54
CA LEU A 14 -9.77 2.95 5.60
C LEU A 14 -10.89 2.15 4.90
N PRO A 15 -10.93 2.13 3.55
CA PRO A 15 -11.87 1.31 2.83
C PRO A 15 -11.51 -0.18 2.98
N ARG A 16 -12.49 -1.07 2.85
CA ARG A 16 -12.21 -2.53 2.85
C ARG A 16 -11.43 -2.97 1.60
N TYR A 17 -11.79 -2.41 0.44
CA TYR A 17 -11.14 -2.70 -0.84
C TYR A 17 -10.67 -1.42 -1.50
N ALA A 18 -9.49 -1.44 -2.10
CA ALA A 18 -8.90 -0.29 -2.76
C ALA A 18 -8.21 -0.66 -4.09
N ASP A 19 -8.11 0.30 -5.00
CA ASP A 19 -7.23 0.18 -6.17
C ASP A 19 -5.75 0.36 -5.77
N ARG A 20 -4.82 -0.02 -6.65
CA ARG A 20 -3.38 0.07 -6.33
C ARG A 20 -2.87 1.49 -6.04
N LYS A 21 -3.49 2.52 -6.60
CA LYS A 21 -3.04 3.91 -6.37
C LYS A 21 -3.44 4.36 -4.97
N THR A 22 -4.66 4.03 -4.58
CA THR A 22 -5.21 4.28 -3.26
C THR A 22 -4.45 3.47 -2.22
N LEU A 23 -4.19 2.19 -2.49
CA LEU A 23 -3.37 1.32 -1.62
C LEU A 23 -1.97 1.91 -1.39
N ALA A 24 -1.33 2.44 -2.45
CA ALA A 24 -0.03 3.10 -2.34
C ALA A 24 -0.06 4.35 -1.46
N ALA A 25 -1.10 5.17 -1.58
CA ALA A 25 -1.28 6.35 -0.74
C ALA A 25 -1.48 5.98 0.74
N ILE A 26 -2.32 4.97 1.02
CA ILE A 26 -2.56 4.44 2.36
C ILE A 26 -1.24 3.92 2.97
N ILE A 27 -0.54 3.02 2.28
CA ILE A 27 0.70 2.42 2.80
C ILE A 27 1.79 3.48 3.00
N THR A 28 1.91 4.43 2.08
CA THR A 28 2.87 5.52 2.19
C THR A 28 2.60 6.40 3.42
N HIS A 29 1.34 6.60 3.78
CA HIS A 29 0.97 7.38 4.95
C HIS A 29 1.29 6.63 6.27
N HIS A 30 1.09 5.31 6.32
CA HIS A 30 1.21 4.54 7.57
C HIS A 30 2.57 3.87 7.81
N TYR A 31 3.30 3.48 6.76
CA TYR A 31 4.52 2.68 6.91
C TYR A 31 5.73 3.32 6.21
N PHE A 32 5.81 3.19 4.89
CA PHE A 32 6.95 3.68 4.10
C PHE A 32 6.53 4.06 2.68
N PRO A 33 7.26 4.99 2.02
CA PRO A 33 6.97 5.37 0.65
C PRO A 33 6.98 4.18 -0.30
N VAL A 34 5.86 3.98 -0.99
CA VAL A 34 5.71 2.89 -1.97
C VAL A 34 4.95 3.35 -3.20
N SER A 35 5.36 2.87 -4.37
CA SER A 35 4.65 3.16 -5.61
C SER A 35 3.58 2.11 -5.91
N HIS A 36 2.52 2.50 -6.62
CA HIS A 36 1.52 1.57 -7.14
C HIS A 36 2.10 0.49 -8.09
N ARG A 37 3.28 0.74 -8.68
CA ARG A 37 4.02 -0.24 -9.49
C ARG A 37 4.73 -1.26 -8.62
N THR A 38 5.27 -0.83 -7.48
CA THR A 38 5.87 -1.72 -6.48
C THR A 38 4.82 -2.65 -5.88
N ILE A 39 3.62 -2.17 -5.58
CA ILE A 39 2.51 -2.99 -5.07
C ILE A 39 2.10 -4.08 -6.07
N GLN A 40 2.31 -3.86 -7.38
CA GLN A 40 1.98 -4.86 -8.39
C GLN A 40 2.73 -6.18 -8.21
N THR A 41 3.93 -6.15 -7.62
CA THR A 41 4.77 -7.33 -7.41
C THR A 41 4.57 -7.97 -6.04
N TRP A 42 3.71 -7.41 -5.20
CA TRP A 42 3.44 -7.97 -3.88
C TRP A 42 2.51 -9.18 -4.00
N PRO A 43 2.70 -10.21 -3.15
CA PRO A 43 1.88 -11.42 -3.16
C PRO A 43 0.52 -11.18 -2.49
N LEU A 44 -0.23 -10.19 -2.95
CA LEU A 44 -1.55 -9.81 -2.42
C LEU A 44 -2.68 -10.47 -3.21
N THR A 45 -3.79 -10.75 -2.54
CA THR A 45 -5.01 -11.27 -3.17
C THR A 45 -5.66 -10.21 -4.06
N VAL A 46 -5.74 -10.48 -5.37
CA VAL A 46 -6.36 -9.56 -6.34
C VAL A 46 -7.76 -10.03 -6.73
N ARG A 47 -8.76 -9.19 -6.52
CA ARG A 47 -10.13 -9.41 -7.01
C ARG A 47 -10.40 -8.54 -8.22
N ARG A 48 -11.19 -9.03 -9.19
CA ARG A 48 -11.46 -8.33 -10.46
C ARG A 48 -12.95 -8.13 -10.79
N PRO A 49 -13.76 -7.46 -9.94
CA PRO A 49 -15.11 -7.10 -10.32
C PRO A 49 -15.09 -6.15 -11.54
N ASN A 50 -15.92 -6.41 -12.55
CA ASN A 50 -16.05 -5.56 -13.74
C ASN A 50 -14.71 -5.14 -14.40
N ARG A 51 -13.74 -6.09 -14.45
CA ARG A 51 -12.37 -5.88 -14.97
C ARG A 51 -11.51 -4.87 -14.17
N ALA A 52 -11.98 -4.38 -13.03
CA ALA A 52 -11.22 -3.49 -12.15
C ALA A 52 -10.47 -4.30 -11.09
N ALA A 53 -9.14 -4.12 -10.98
CA ALA A 53 -8.35 -4.80 -9.96
C ALA A 53 -8.49 -4.09 -8.60
N VAL A 54 -9.00 -4.81 -7.60
CA VAL A 54 -9.15 -4.34 -6.22
C VAL A 54 -8.43 -5.29 -5.26
N TYR A 55 -7.93 -4.72 -4.18
CA TYR A 55 -7.07 -5.36 -3.18
C TYR A 55 -7.71 -5.18 -1.81
N ASP A 56 -7.60 -6.17 -0.94
CA ASP A 56 -8.00 -6.03 0.45
C ASP A 56 -7.01 -5.11 1.18
N VAL A 57 -7.51 -4.08 1.84
CA VAL A 57 -6.65 -3.08 2.49
C VAL A 57 -5.99 -3.66 3.74
N ALA A 58 -6.69 -4.55 4.47
CA ALA A 58 -6.12 -5.14 5.68
C ALA A 58 -4.93 -6.05 5.36
N GLU A 59 -5.08 -6.94 4.37
CA GLU A 59 -4.01 -7.82 3.87
C GLU A 59 -2.79 -7.01 3.42
N ALA A 60 -3.02 -5.91 2.71
CA ALA A 60 -1.95 -5.05 2.22
C ALA A 60 -1.20 -4.30 3.33
N MET A 61 -1.91 -3.88 4.39
CA MET A 61 -1.33 -3.24 5.56
C MET A 61 -0.48 -4.24 6.37
N GLU A 62 -1.00 -5.43 6.62
CA GLU A 62 -0.26 -6.52 7.29
C GLU A 62 1.04 -6.86 6.54
N PHE A 63 0.97 -6.98 5.21
CA PHE A 63 2.17 -7.24 4.41
C PHE A 63 3.17 -6.08 4.46
N ALA A 64 2.69 -4.82 4.46
CA ALA A 64 3.55 -3.66 4.57
C ALA A 64 4.26 -3.61 5.94
N GLU A 65 3.54 -3.89 7.03
CA GLU A 65 4.09 -3.97 8.37
C GLU A 65 5.17 -5.05 8.50
N GLN A 66 4.88 -6.25 8.00
CA GLN A 66 5.84 -7.36 7.98
C GLN A 66 7.09 -6.97 7.19
N LYS A 67 6.91 -6.37 6.01
CA LYS A 67 8.01 -5.93 5.16
C LYS A 67 8.89 -4.85 5.81
N LEU A 68 8.29 -3.93 6.58
CA LEU A 68 9.02 -2.93 7.35
C LEU A 68 9.78 -3.58 8.50
N THR A 69 9.17 -4.54 9.17
CA THR A 69 9.77 -5.29 10.29
C THR A 69 10.96 -6.14 9.85
N ASP A 70 10.85 -6.78 8.68
CA ASP A 70 11.91 -7.61 8.10
C ASP A 70 13.03 -6.80 7.42
N ALA A 71 12.84 -5.49 7.27
CA ALA A 71 13.82 -4.64 6.60
C ALA A 71 15.13 -4.60 7.40
N THR A 72 16.26 -4.76 6.69
CA THR A 72 17.59 -4.66 7.30
C THR A 72 17.75 -3.31 8.00
N CYS A 73 17.85 -3.34 9.32
CA CYS A 73 18.13 -2.18 10.12
C CYS A 73 19.64 -1.97 10.24
N TYR A 74 20.10 -0.74 10.02
CA TYR A 74 21.47 -0.35 10.33
C TYR A 74 21.45 0.95 11.12
N LYS A 75 22.32 1.05 12.13
CA LYS A 75 22.55 2.31 12.82
C LYS A 75 23.42 3.18 11.92
N GLN A 76 22.90 4.32 11.48
CA GLN A 76 23.72 5.30 10.77
C GLN A 76 24.87 5.74 11.69
N GLY A 77 26.11 5.58 11.21
CA GLY A 77 27.31 5.91 11.97
C GLY A 77 27.44 7.42 12.15
N GLY A 78 27.66 7.85 13.40
CA GLY A 78 28.05 9.22 13.74
C GLY A 78 29.54 9.39 13.54
N HIS A 79 29.94 9.85 12.36
CA HIS A 79 31.22 10.53 12.17
C HIS A 79 30.91 12.03 12.19
N TRP A 80 31.27 12.69 13.29
CA TRP A 80 31.51 14.12 13.32
C TRP A 80 32.87 14.42 12.68
#